data_AF-A0A5D8QC64-F1
#
_entry.id   AF-A0A5D8QC64-F1
#
_cell.length_a   1.000
_cell.length_b   1.000
_cell.length_c   1.000
_cell.angle_alpha   90.00
_cell.angle_beta   90.00
_cell.angle_gamma   90.00
#
_symmetry.space_group_name_H-M   'P 1'
#
loop_
_entity.id
_entity.type
_entity.pdbx_description
1 polymer ?
#
loop_
_entity_poly.entity_id
_entity_poly.type
_entity_poly.pdbx_seq_one_letter_code
_entity_poly.pdbx_strand_id
1 'polypeptide(L)'
;MFFIGIFGIQDKEKSIREFDSVICPECGRLTRAELMVYYTYFHFFFIPLFSWNRRYFVRFRCCDSIYAVDEDYVREIRNTEILDTSRLHRIGSQGNICPNCGSYVNPTFNYCPNCGHRLY
;
A
#
# COMPACT_ATOMS: atom_id res chain seq x y z
N MET A 1 29.74 7.48 -7.87
CA MET A 1 30.85 7.04 -6.99
C MET A 1 30.74 5.52 -6.85
N PHE A 2 31.83 4.81 -7.19
CA PHE A 2 32.11 3.36 -7.07
C PHE A 2 30.92 2.36 -7.13
N PHE A 3 30.72 1.78 -8.32
CA PHE A 3 29.86 0.62 -8.57
C PHE A 3 30.62 -0.68 -8.27
N ILE A 4 30.65 -1.10 -7.01
CA ILE A 4 31.01 -2.47 -6.64
C ILE A 4 29.77 -3.06 -5.98
N GLY A 5 28.99 -3.78 -6.79
CA GLY A 5 27.74 -4.45 -6.38
C GLY A 5 26.49 -3.77 -6.94
N ILE A 6 25.92 -4.31 -8.03
CA ILE A 6 24.62 -3.87 -8.59
C ILE A 6 23.47 -4.51 -7.78
N PHE A 7 23.64 -4.59 -6.46
CA PHE A 7 22.69 -5.19 -5.54
C PHE A 7 22.22 -4.18 -4.51
N GLY A 8 20.97 -4.32 -4.06
CA GLY A 8 20.35 -3.33 -3.20
C GLY A 8 19.01 -3.79 -2.65
N ILE A 9 18.55 -3.08 -1.63
CA ILE A 9 17.23 -3.22 -1.03
C ILE A 9 16.40 -2.02 -1.46
N GLN A 10 15.21 -2.29 -2.00
CA GLN A 10 14.29 -1.25 -2.48
C GLN A 10 12.86 -1.56 -2.05
N ASP A 11 12.04 -0.52 -1.95
CA ASP A 11 10.60 -0.66 -1.75
C ASP A 11 9.88 -0.64 -3.10
N LYS A 12 8.78 -1.38 -3.19
CA LYS A 12 7.94 -1.43 -4.39
C LYS A 12 6.47 -1.39 -4.02
N GLU A 13 5.74 -0.54 -4.74
CA GLU A 13 4.28 -0.53 -4.77
C GLU A 13 3.77 -1.36 -5.95
N LYS A 14 2.69 -2.10 -5.73
CA LYS A 14 2.00 -2.83 -6.80
C LYS A 14 0.49 -2.86 -6.53
N SER A 15 -0.31 -2.49 -7.52
CA SER A 15 -1.75 -2.78 -7.51
C SER A 15 -1.97 -4.28 -7.78
N ILE A 16 -2.77 -4.90 -6.92
CA ILE A 16 -3.11 -6.33 -7.02
C ILE A 16 -4.42 -6.50 -7.78
N ARG A 17 -5.44 -5.71 -7.40
CA ARG A 17 -6.80 -5.86 -7.90
C ARG A 17 -7.61 -4.58 -7.67
N GLU A 18 -8.58 -4.34 -8.54
CA GLU A 18 -9.63 -3.34 -8.35
C GLU A 18 -10.97 -4.04 -8.07
N PHE A 19 -11.74 -3.47 -7.16
CA PHE A 19 -13.11 -3.87 -6.84
C PHE A 19 -14.06 -2.80 -7.35
N ASP A 20 -15.00 -3.19 -8.20
CA ASP A 20 -16.08 -2.32 -8.66
C ASP A 20 -17.24 -2.31 -7.67
N SER A 21 -18.03 -1.23 -7.70
CA SER A 21 -19.30 -1.13 -6.98
C SER A 21 -19.20 -1.37 -5.46
N VAL A 22 -18.15 -0.85 -4.83
CA VAL A 22 -17.97 -0.92 -3.37
C VAL A 22 -18.51 0.36 -2.73
N ILE A 23 -19.21 0.23 -1.61
CA ILE A 23 -19.67 1.37 -0.82
C ILE A 23 -18.49 1.86 0.04
N CYS A 24 -18.09 3.12 -0.11
CA CYS A 24 -17.05 3.71 0.72
C CYS A 24 -17.55 3.85 2.18
N PRO A 25 -16.85 3.27 3.17
CA PRO A 25 -17.24 3.41 4.58
C PRO A 25 -17.09 4.85 5.12
N GLU A 26 -16.28 5.68 4.47
CA GLU A 26 -16.04 7.07 4.90
C GLU A 26 -17.13 8.04 4.40
N CYS A 27 -17.56 7.94 3.15
CA CYS A 27 -18.48 8.90 2.53
C CYS A 27 -19.80 8.30 2.03
N GLY A 28 -19.99 6.98 2.15
CA GLY A 28 -21.21 6.26 1.76
C GLY A 28 -21.48 6.18 0.25
N ARG A 29 -20.57 6.65 -0.60
CA ARG A 29 -20.74 6.63 -2.05
C ARG A 29 -20.34 5.28 -2.64
N LEU A 30 -21.06 4.87 -3.70
CA LEU A 30 -20.63 3.76 -4.54
C LEU A 30 -19.40 4.19 -5.36
N THR A 31 -18.32 3.43 -5.25
CA THR A 31 -17.02 3.77 -5.85
C THR A 31 -16.26 2.51 -6.21
N ARG A 32 -15.12 2.69 -6.88
CA ARG A 32 -14.08 1.68 -7.02
C ARG A 32 -13.12 1.72 -5.84
N ALA A 33 -12.67 0.55 -5.43
CA ALA A 33 -11.65 0.36 -4.42
C ALA A 33 -10.45 -0.39 -5.02
N GLU A 34 -9.23 0.10 -4.76
CA GLU A 34 -8.00 -0.46 -5.31
C GLU A 34 -7.18 -1.11 -4.18
N LEU A 35 -6.92 -2.42 -4.32
CA LEU A 35 -6.06 -3.18 -3.42
C LEU A 35 -4.61 -3.09 -3.88
N MET A 36 -3.78 -2.51 -3.03
CA MET A 36 -2.37 -2.26 -3.28
C MET A 36 -1.52 -3.00 -2.25
N VAL A 37 -0.31 -3.37 -2.66
CA VAL A 37 0.70 -3.93 -1.77
C VAL A 37 1.98 -3.13 -1.87
N TYR A 38 2.55 -2.84 -0.70
CA TYR A 38 3.91 -2.35 -0.56
C TYR A 38 4.77 -3.47 0.01
N TYR A 39 5.92 -3.67 -0.58
CA TYR A 39 6.87 -4.66 -0.10
C TYR A 39 8.30 -4.21 -0.37
N THR A 40 9.19 -4.64 0.51
CA THR A 40 10.61 -4.44 0.34
C THR A 40 11.18 -5.65 -0.40
N TYR A 41 12.10 -5.43 -1.34
CA TYR A 41 12.75 -6.49 -2.08
C TYR A 41 14.25 -6.26 -2.23
N PHE A 42 14.99 -7.36 -2.19
CA PHE A 42 16.40 -7.40 -2.56
C PHE A 42 16.51 -7.70 -4.04
N HIS A 43 17.32 -6.91 -4.76
CA HIS A 43 17.65 -7.18 -6.16
C HIS A 43 19.15 -7.39 -6.35
N PHE A 44 19.49 -8.21 -7.34
CA PHE A 44 20.83 -8.39 -7.83
C PHE A 44 20.80 -8.17 -9.35
N PHE A 45 21.58 -7.21 -9.85
CA PHE A 45 21.57 -6.83 -11.27
C PHE A 45 20.14 -6.51 -11.77
N PHE A 46 19.39 -5.74 -10.98
CA PHE A 46 17.98 -5.36 -11.23
C PHE A 46 16.96 -6.51 -11.21
N ILE A 47 17.39 -7.75 -10.99
CA ILE A 47 16.50 -8.91 -10.85
C ILE A 47 16.09 -9.04 -9.37
N PRO A 48 14.80 -8.91 -9.01
CA PRO A 48 14.33 -9.10 -7.64
C PRO A 48 14.48 -10.57 -7.23
N LEU A 49 15.27 -10.86 -6.18
CA LEU A 49 15.52 -12.21 -5.68
C LEU A 49 14.65 -12.58 -4.47
N PHE A 50 14.52 -11.67 -3.51
CA PHE A 50 13.79 -11.91 -2.25
C PHE A 50 12.88 -10.73 -1.94
N SER A 51 11.70 -10.98 -1.37
CA SER A 51 10.77 -9.91 -0.96
C SER A 51 10.16 -10.20 0.41
N TRP A 52 10.02 -9.17 1.23
CA TRP A 52 9.52 -9.23 2.61
C TRP A 52 8.80 -7.93 2.99
N ASN A 53 8.35 -7.83 4.25
CA ASN A 53 7.66 -6.64 4.79
C ASN A 53 6.43 -6.25 3.95
N ARG A 54 5.62 -7.24 3.55
CA ARG A 54 4.41 -7.02 2.73
C ARG A 54 3.35 -6.33 3.58
N ARG A 55 2.78 -5.27 3.04
CA ARG A 55 1.72 -4.48 3.68
C ARG A 55 0.66 -4.22 2.65
N TYR A 56 -0.59 -4.45 3.03
CA TYR A 56 -1.72 -4.37 2.11
C TYR A 56 -2.62 -3.22 2.49
N PHE A 57 -3.05 -2.48 1.48
CA PHE A 57 -3.90 -1.33 1.65
C PHE A 57 -4.99 -1.33 0.61
N VAL A 58 -6.17 -0.83 0.99
CA VAL A 58 -7.26 -0.52 0.07
C VAL A 58 -7.43 0.98 0.01
N ARG A 59 -7.49 1.51 -1.22
CA ARG A 59 -7.77 2.91 -1.49
C ARG A 59 -9.11 3.05 -2.21
N PHE A 60 -9.96 3.93 -1.69
CA PHE A 60 -11.23 4.27 -2.33
C PHE A 60 -11.07 5.51 -3.21
N ARG A 61 -11.50 5.43 -4.47
CA ARG A 61 -11.32 6.52 -5.47
C ARG A 61 -12.15 7.78 -5.18
N CYS A 62 -13.24 7.68 -4.42
CA CYS A 62 -14.16 8.81 -4.19
C CYS A 62 -13.63 9.90 -3.25
N CYS A 63 -12.83 9.54 -2.25
CA CYS A 63 -12.31 10.45 -1.22
C CYS A 63 -10.84 10.16 -0.89
N ASP A 64 -10.20 9.27 -1.65
CA ASP A 64 -8.83 8.83 -1.44
C ASP A 64 -8.53 8.35 0.00
N SER A 65 -9.55 7.79 0.67
CA SER A 65 -9.39 7.15 1.96
C SER A 65 -8.62 5.84 1.82
N ILE A 66 -7.66 5.62 2.71
CA ILE A 66 -6.77 4.46 2.73
C ILE A 66 -7.03 3.64 3.99
N TYR A 67 -7.20 2.34 3.79
CA TYR A 67 -7.42 1.36 4.85
C TYR A 67 -6.34 0.28 4.83
N ALA A 68 -5.87 -0.13 6.00
CA ALA A 68 -5.03 -1.30 6.18
C ALA A 68 -5.87 -2.56 6.02
N VAL A 69 -5.25 -3.58 5.45
CA VAL A 69 -5.84 -4.91 5.30
C VAL A 69 -4.88 -5.95 5.84
N ASP A 70 -5.36 -6.83 6.70
CA ASP A 70 -4.58 -7.96 7.19
C ASP A 70 -4.29 -8.96 6.08
N GLU A 71 -3.10 -9.57 6.12
CA GLU A 71 -2.66 -10.51 5.09
C GLU A 71 -3.59 -11.72 4.95
N ASP A 72 -4.16 -12.20 6.07
CA ASP A 72 -5.11 -13.32 6.04
C ASP A 72 -6.35 -12.97 5.24
N TYR A 73 -6.90 -11.77 5.45
CA TYR A 73 -8.07 -11.30 4.73
C TYR A 73 -7.76 -11.05 3.24
N VAL A 74 -6.54 -10.61 2.92
CA VAL A 74 -6.10 -10.44 1.52
C VAL A 74 -6.13 -11.75 0.73
N ARG A 75 -5.82 -12.88 1.38
CA ARG A 75 -5.89 -14.21 0.75
C ARG A 75 -7.32 -14.63 0.45
N GLU A 76 -8.27 -14.27 1.33
CA GLU A 76 -9.70 -14.52 1.14
C GLU A 76 -10.25 -13.68 -0.04
N ILE A 77 -10.04 -12.36 -0.03
CA ILE A 77 -10.55 -11.45 -1.07
C ILE A 77 -9.89 -11.61 -2.44
N ARG A 78 -8.75 -12.31 -2.51
CA ARG A 78 -8.15 -12.65 -3.79
C ARG A 78 -9.02 -13.61 -4.59
N ASN A 79 -9.79 -14.46 -3.91
CA ASN A 79 -10.63 -15.48 -4.52
C ASN A 79 -12.12 -15.09 -4.59
N THR A 80 -12.53 -14.01 -3.90
CA THR A 80 -13.92 -13.52 -3.89
C THR A 80 -14.02 -12.16 -4.59
N GLU A 81 -15.21 -11.77 -5.04
CA GLU A 81 -15.45 -10.44 -5.63
C GLU A 81 -15.92 -9.40 -4.60
N ILE A 82 -16.15 -9.84 -3.36
CA ILE A 82 -16.79 -9.02 -2.32
C ILE A 82 -15.72 -8.47 -1.39
N LEU A 83 -15.65 -7.14 -1.31
CA LEU A 83 -14.87 -6.44 -0.30
C LEU A 83 -15.74 -6.12 0.91
N ASP A 84 -15.46 -6.79 2.03
CA ASP A 84 -16.06 -6.50 3.32
C ASP A 84 -15.34 -5.30 3.95
N THR A 85 -16.05 -4.18 3.99
CA THR A 85 -15.51 -2.91 4.50
C THR A 85 -15.39 -2.89 6.03
N SER A 86 -16.03 -3.82 6.74
CA SER A 86 -15.99 -3.88 8.20
C SER A 86 -14.65 -4.40 8.76
N ARG A 87 -13.94 -5.22 7.98
CA ARG A 87 -12.62 -5.78 8.32
C ARG A 87 -11.47 -4.86 7.91
N LEU A 88 -11.78 -3.63 7.47
CA LEU A 88 -10.79 -2.65 7.05
C LEU A 88 -10.42 -1.72 8.21
N HIS A 89 -9.12 -1.52 8.43
CA HIS A 89 -8.64 -0.61 9.46
C HIS A 89 -8.33 0.76 8.86
N ARG A 90 -9.11 1.79 9.22
CA ARG A 90 -8.89 3.16 8.71
C ARG A 90 -7.53 3.67 9.17
N ILE A 91 -6.66 4.00 8.22
CA ILE A 91 -5.36 4.60 8.53
C ILE A 91 -5.38 6.11 8.27
N GLY A 92 -6.16 6.58 7.29
CA GLY A 92 -6.17 7.99 6.90
C GLY A 92 -6.56 8.22 5.44
N SER A 93 -6.15 9.37 4.89
CA SER A 93 -6.36 9.77 3.49
C SER A 93 -5.00 9.98 2.81
N GLN A 94 -4.97 9.93 1.48
CA GLN A 94 -3.75 10.17 0.69
C GLN A 94 -2.96 11.40 1.19
N GLY A 95 -1.64 11.24 1.25
CA GLY A 95 -0.71 12.29 1.71
C GLY A 95 -0.37 12.19 3.20
N ASN A 96 -1.22 11.54 4.01
CA ASN A 96 -0.99 11.48 5.45
C ASN A 96 -0.37 10.16 5.94
N ILE A 97 -0.05 9.21 5.05
CA ILE A 97 0.44 7.89 5.42
C ILE A 97 1.64 7.55 4.57
N CYS A 98 2.67 7.00 5.21
CA CYS A 98 3.85 6.55 4.52
C CYS A 98 3.53 5.24 3.81
N PRO A 99 3.70 5.17 2.47
CA PRO A 99 3.45 3.95 1.71
C PRO A 99 4.34 2.78 2.18
N ASN A 100 5.58 3.07 2.57
CA ASN A 100 6.51 2.04 3.02
C ASN A 100 6.20 1.56 4.45
N CYS A 101 6.18 2.45 5.44
CA CYS A 101 6.08 2.03 6.84
C CYS A 101 4.66 2.12 7.43
N GLY A 102 3.65 2.53 6.68
CA GLY A 102 2.25 2.62 7.14
C GLY A 102 2.02 3.63 8.26
N SER A 103 3.05 4.36 8.70
CA SER A 103 2.91 5.35 9.75
C SER A 103 2.25 6.60 9.21
N TYR A 104 1.48 7.28 10.06
CA TYR A 104 1.00 8.62 9.76
C TYR A 104 2.20 9.56 9.55
N VAL A 105 2.14 10.37 8.50
CA VAL A 105 3.15 11.35 8.11
C VAL A 105 2.48 12.63 7.69
N ASN A 106 3.14 13.76 7.91
CA ASN A 106 2.64 15.02 7.41
C ASN A 106 2.88 15.09 5.88
N PRO A 107 1.87 15.41 5.06
CA PRO A 107 2.01 15.58 3.61
C PRO A 107 2.97 16.69 3.21
N THR A 108 3.41 17.56 4.13
CA THR A 108 4.47 18.54 3.85
C THR A 108 5.88 17.94 3.88
N PHE A 109 6.05 16.70 4.36
CA PHE A 109 7.36 16.07 4.42
C PHE A 109 7.75 15.41 3.11
N ASN A 110 8.99 15.66 2.66
CA ASN A 110 9.57 14.98 1.50
C ASN A 110 9.98 13.53 1.81
N TYR A 111 10.23 13.22 3.08
CA TYR A 111 10.64 11.90 3.56
C TYR A 111 9.88 11.52 4.83
N CYS A 112 9.56 10.23 4.97
CA CYS A 112 8.96 9.72 6.19
C CYS A 112 9.98 9.76 7.35
N PRO A 113 9.66 10.40 8.49
CA PRO A 113 10.53 10.46 9.66
C PRO A 113 10.69 9.09 10.35
N ASN A 114 9.76 8.15 10.12
CA ASN A 114 9.81 6.83 10.76
C ASN A 114 10.60 5.78 9.96
N CYS A 115 10.76 5.95 8.64
CA CYS A 115 11.46 4.95 7.82
C CYS A 115 12.36 5.53 6.71
N GLY A 116 12.43 6.85 6.56
CA GLY A 116 13.24 7.50 5.54
C GLY A 116 12.71 7.38 4.11
N HIS A 117 11.53 6.78 3.89
CA HIS A 117 10.97 6.62 2.55
C HIS A 117 10.55 7.96 1.96
N ARG A 118 10.88 8.20 0.69
CA ARG A 118 10.55 9.45 -0.01
C ARG A 118 9.06 9.49 -0.34
N LEU A 119 8.38 10.57 0.03
CA LEU A 119 6.94 10.75 -0.16
C LEU A 119 6.60 11.50 -1.45
N TYR A 120 7.50 12.37 -1.93
CA TYR A 120 7.37 13.24 -3.12
C TYR A 120 8.66 13.35 -3.91
#